data_AF-A0A127SDV5-F1
#
_entry.id   AF-A0A127SDV5-F1
#
_cell.length_a   1.000
_cell.length_b   1.000
_cell.length_c   1.000
_cell.angle_alpha   90.00
_cell.angle_beta   90.00
_cell.angle_gamma   90.00
#
_symmetry.space_group_name_H-M   'P 1'
#
loop_
_entity.id
_entity.type
_entity.pdbx_description
1 polymer ?
#
loop_
_entity_poly.entity_id
_entity_poly.type
_entity_poly.pdbx_seq_one_letter_code
_entity_poly.pdbx_strand_id
1 'polypeptide(L)'
;MKTSDTETKKTLAELLTAYGVKVHARFFGVFREAADKKTGEPGWPHLEFDVTVERGKDKIKTPYKLGTGHIRPMPKLLRLETHAMRSVHEALLKNPHARIKPEYEAEERAVYEAAARHIKLAPKPADVMHSLLLDGAAYFDGLTFEDWCAEYDMGTDSRKAEAAYRQCDETGRKLTRMFTPEQLAALREAAAEY
;
A
#
# COMPACT_ATOMS: atom_id res chain seq x y z
N MET A 1 -28.66 -20.77 -32.92
CA MET A 1 -27.22 -20.56 -32.66
C MET A 1 -27.06 -19.35 -31.76
N LYS A 2 -26.82 -19.54 -30.46
CA LYS A 2 -26.36 -18.49 -29.54
C LYS A 2 -25.39 -19.17 -28.57
N THR A 3 -24.13 -19.24 -28.94
CA THR A 3 -23.03 -19.52 -28.01
C THR A 3 -22.60 -18.18 -27.44
N SER A 4 -23.20 -17.77 -26.33
CA SER A 4 -22.62 -16.74 -25.47
C SER A 4 -21.69 -17.44 -24.49
N ASP A 5 -20.49 -17.78 -24.95
CA ASP A 5 -19.40 -18.08 -24.02
C ASP A 5 -19.12 -16.78 -23.25
N THR A 6 -19.60 -16.75 -22.02
CA THR A 6 -19.27 -15.69 -21.09
C THR A 6 -17.93 -16.10 -20.52
N GLU A 7 -16.85 -15.69 -21.18
CA GLU A 7 -15.50 -15.92 -20.69
C GLU A 7 -15.40 -15.22 -19.33
N THR A 8 -15.34 -16.00 -18.25
CA THR A 8 -15.25 -15.46 -16.89
C THR A 8 -13.94 -14.69 -16.76
N LYS A 9 -14.02 -13.36 -16.64
CA LYS A 9 -12.85 -12.52 -16.36
C LYS A 9 -12.18 -13.00 -15.08
N LYS A 10 -10.85 -13.18 -15.13
CA LYS A 10 -10.06 -13.58 -13.97
C LYS A 10 -9.80 -12.37 -13.08
N THR A 11 -9.90 -12.56 -11.77
CA THR A 11 -9.53 -11.56 -10.77
C THR A 11 -8.02 -11.32 -10.75
N LEU A 12 -7.59 -10.17 -10.21
CA LEU A 12 -6.18 -9.84 -10.07
C LEU A 12 -5.41 -10.93 -9.29
N ALA A 13 -6.01 -11.46 -8.21
CA ALA A 13 -5.40 -12.52 -7.40
C ALA A 13 -5.21 -13.83 -8.19
N GLU A 14 -6.17 -14.20 -9.04
CA GLU A 14 -6.07 -15.39 -9.89
C GLU A 14 -4.99 -15.22 -10.96
N LEU A 15 -4.88 -14.03 -11.57
CA LEU A 15 -3.83 -13.72 -12.55
C LEU A 15 -2.44 -13.76 -11.91
N LEU A 16 -2.27 -13.16 -10.73
CA LEU A 16 -1.01 -13.21 -9.98
C LEU A 16 -0.56 -14.65 -9.70
N THR A 17 -1.50 -15.49 -9.30
CA THR A 17 -1.25 -16.91 -9.06
C THR A 17 -0.88 -17.63 -10.36
N ALA A 18 -1.63 -17.41 -11.45
CA ALA A 18 -1.37 -18.01 -12.75
C ALA A 18 -0.01 -17.60 -13.35
N TYR A 19 0.45 -16.38 -13.08
CA TYR A 19 1.74 -15.87 -13.56
C TYR A 19 2.91 -16.20 -12.63
N GLY A 20 2.66 -16.94 -11.54
CA GLY A 20 3.69 -17.37 -10.60
C GLY A 20 4.30 -16.23 -9.80
N VAL A 21 3.53 -15.16 -9.56
CA VAL A 21 3.96 -14.03 -8.74
C VAL A 21 3.90 -14.41 -7.28
N LYS A 22 4.96 -14.11 -6.53
CA LYS A 22 5.00 -14.26 -5.08
C LYS A 22 5.29 -12.91 -4.44
N VAL A 23 4.60 -12.63 -3.34
CA VAL A 23 4.76 -11.40 -2.58
C VAL A 23 5.21 -11.75 -1.18
N HIS A 24 6.41 -11.29 -0.83
CA HIS A 24 6.97 -11.42 0.50
C HIS A 24 6.88 -10.08 1.20
N ALA A 25 6.20 -10.02 2.34
CA ALA A 25 6.08 -8.81 3.12
C ALA A 25 6.72 -9.00 4.50
N ARG A 26 7.67 -8.14 4.82
CA ARG A 26 8.26 -8.06 6.16
C ARG A 26 7.72 -6.81 6.84
N PHE A 27 7.02 -6.98 7.96
CA PHE A 27 6.58 -5.87 8.78
C PHE A 27 7.78 -5.09 9.32
N PHE A 28 7.83 -3.79 9.03
CA PHE A 28 8.90 -2.89 9.44
C PHE A 28 8.53 -2.16 10.73
N GLY A 29 7.32 -1.58 10.80
CA GLY A 29 6.87 -0.87 12.00
C GLY A 29 5.59 -0.06 11.78
N VAL A 30 5.27 0.79 12.75
CA VAL A 30 4.15 1.72 12.71
C VAL A 30 4.71 3.14 12.69
N PHE A 31 4.27 3.93 11.72
CA PHE A 31 4.76 5.28 11.46
C PHE A 31 3.59 6.25 11.31
N ARG A 32 3.92 7.54 11.39
CA ARG A 32 3.00 8.63 11.10
C ARG A 32 3.68 9.56 10.10
N GLU A 33 2.92 10.01 9.11
CA GLU A 33 3.42 11.05 8.22
C GLU A 33 3.65 12.37 8.95
N ALA A 34 4.42 13.26 8.34
CA ALA A 34 4.55 14.62 8.86
C ALA A 34 3.18 15.30 8.88
N ALA A 35 2.92 16.10 9.90
CA ALA A 35 1.72 16.93 9.94
C ALA A 35 1.67 17.86 8.72
N ASP A 36 0.46 18.11 8.23
CA ASP A 36 0.27 19.06 7.14
C ASP A 36 0.68 20.46 7.61
N LYS A 37 1.59 21.10 6.86
CA LYS A 37 2.16 22.40 7.25
C LYS A 37 1.18 23.56 7.13
N LYS A 38 0.14 23.42 6.30
CA LYS A 38 -0.88 24.44 6.04
C LYS A 38 -2.05 24.32 7.03
N THR A 39 -2.54 23.10 7.25
CA THR A 39 -3.72 22.86 8.11
C THR A 39 -3.34 22.56 9.56
N GLY A 40 -2.11 22.13 9.82
CA GLY A 40 -1.69 21.65 11.14
C GLY A 40 -2.29 20.29 11.51
N GLU A 41 -2.99 19.63 10.58
CA GLU A 41 -3.59 18.34 10.84
C GLU A 41 -2.50 17.27 11.07
N PRO A 42 -2.69 16.38 12.05
CA PRO A 42 -1.74 15.32 12.31
C PRO A 42 -1.62 14.40 11.09
N GLY A 43 -0.40 14.00 10.74
CA GLY A 43 -0.18 13.11 9.62
C GLY A 43 -0.85 11.76 9.82
N TRP A 44 -1.07 11.04 8.72
CA TRP A 44 -1.79 9.77 8.74
C TRP A 44 -0.95 8.64 9.36
N PRO A 45 -1.47 7.91 10.37
CA PRO A 45 -0.78 6.76 10.94
C PRO A 45 -0.95 5.53 10.04
N HIS A 46 0.15 4.81 9.82
CA HIS A 46 0.18 3.64 8.95
C HIS A 46 1.20 2.61 9.43
N LEU A 47 1.00 1.38 8.98
CA LEU A 47 1.93 0.28 9.06
C LEU A 47 2.82 0.30 7.83
N GLU A 48 4.10 0.08 8.02
CA GLU A 48 5.05 0.00 6.92
C GLU A 48 5.59 -1.43 6.79
N PHE A 49 5.65 -1.90 5.55
CA PHE A 49 6.15 -3.21 5.18
C PHE A 49 7.26 -3.05 4.13
N ASP A 50 8.35 -3.78 4.31
CA ASP A 50 9.29 -4.04 3.22
C ASP A 50 8.72 -5.16 2.36
N VAL A 51 8.26 -4.83 1.15
CA VAL A 51 7.65 -5.78 0.24
C VAL A 51 8.61 -6.14 -0.88
N THR A 52 8.76 -7.44 -1.12
CA THR A 52 9.44 -7.99 -2.30
C THR A 52 8.45 -8.74 -3.15
N VAL A 53 8.18 -8.24 -4.35
CA VAL A 53 7.43 -8.94 -5.39
C VAL A 53 8.42 -9.68 -6.26
N GLU A 54 8.25 -10.99 -6.42
CA GLU A 54 9.12 -11.83 -7.23
C GLU A 54 8.34 -12.61 -8.28
N ARG A 55 8.98 -12.79 -9.44
CA ARG A 55 8.54 -13.69 -10.50
C ARG A 55 9.77 -14.26 -11.20
N GLY A 56 10.01 -15.57 -11.07
CA GLY A 56 11.21 -16.20 -11.62
C GLY A 56 12.49 -15.58 -11.03
N LYS A 57 13.30 -14.92 -11.87
CA LYS A 57 14.55 -14.27 -11.45
C LYS A 57 14.35 -12.78 -11.11
N ASP A 58 13.26 -12.19 -11.56
CA ASP A 58 13.01 -10.76 -11.44
C ASP A 58 12.35 -10.43 -10.09
N LYS A 59 12.77 -9.29 -9.52
CA LYS A 59 12.35 -8.84 -8.19
C LYS A 59 12.16 -7.34 -8.15
N ILE A 60 11.07 -6.91 -7.53
CA ILE A 60 10.82 -5.51 -7.16
C ILE A 60 10.76 -5.43 -5.66
N LYS A 61 11.56 -4.51 -5.10
CA LYS A 61 11.51 -4.16 -3.67
C LYS A 61 10.89 -2.78 -3.54
N THR A 62 9.88 -2.66 -2.70
CA THR A 62 9.19 -1.39 -2.44
C THR A 62 8.70 -1.35 -0.99
N PRO A 63 8.75 -0.18 -0.32
CA PRO A 63 7.97 0.00 0.89
C PRO A 63 6.48 -0.03 0.54
N TYR A 64 5.66 -0.62 1.41
CA TYR A 64 4.21 -0.61 1.28
C TYR A 64 3.59 -0.10 2.58
N LYS A 65 2.70 0.89 2.46
CA LYS A 65 2.00 1.49 3.59
C LYS A 65 0.57 0.95 3.67
N LEU A 66 0.17 0.51 4.85
CA LEU A 66 -1.19 0.05 5.12
C LEU A 66 -1.77 0.86 6.29
N GLY A 67 -2.95 1.45 6.12
CA GLY A 67 -3.57 2.25 7.18
C GLY A 67 -3.80 1.46 8.46
N THR A 68 -3.67 2.12 9.62
CA THR A 68 -3.95 1.48 10.91
C THR A 68 -5.41 1.04 11.07
N GLY A 69 -6.33 1.55 10.23
CA GLY A 69 -7.72 1.08 10.17
C GLY A 69 -7.89 -0.40 9.79
N HIS A 70 -6.86 -1.03 9.21
CA HIS A 70 -6.85 -2.48 8.98
C HIS A 70 -6.54 -3.29 10.24
N ILE A 71 -6.07 -2.64 11.31
CA ILE A 71 -5.88 -3.27 12.61
C ILE A 71 -7.20 -3.19 13.37
N ARG A 72 -7.75 -4.35 13.72
CA ARG A 72 -8.80 -4.43 14.73
C ARG A 72 -8.14 -4.53 16.10
N PRO A 73 -8.30 -3.53 16.99
CA PRO A 73 -7.80 -3.62 18.36
C PRO A 73 -8.41 -4.86 19.02
N MET A 74 -7.58 -5.71 19.62
CA MET A 74 -8.05 -6.97 20.20
C MET A 74 -8.17 -6.86 21.71
N PRO A 75 -9.19 -7.49 22.35
CA PRO A 75 -9.40 -7.38 23.81
C PRO A 75 -8.22 -7.86 24.64
N LYS A 76 -7.41 -8.78 24.12
CA LYS A 76 -6.26 -9.38 24.80
C LYS A 76 -4.97 -9.11 24.03
N LEU A 77 -4.54 -7.85 24.04
CA LEU A 77 -3.17 -7.50 23.65
C LEU A 77 -2.23 -7.93 24.78
N LEU A 78 -1.42 -8.96 24.51
CA LEU A 78 -0.37 -9.41 25.42
C LEU A 78 0.67 -8.29 25.57
N ARG A 79 0.85 -7.81 26.81
CA ARG A 79 1.86 -6.82 27.26
C ARG A 79 1.57 -5.36 26.89
N LEU A 80 0.51 -4.80 27.48
CA LEU A 80 0.43 -3.35 27.69
C LEU A 80 1.11 -3.01 29.01
N GLU A 81 2.33 -2.50 28.94
CA GLU A 81 3.20 -2.35 30.12
C GLU A 81 2.81 -1.16 31.00
N THR A 82 2.23 -0.11 30.42
CA THR A 82 1.89 1.12 31.13
C THR A 82 0.38 1.32 31.28
N HIS A 83 -0.02 2.17 32.22
CA HIS A 83 -1.42 2.62 32.33
C HIS A 83 -1.85 3.39 31.07
N ALA A 84 -0.97 4.26 30.53
CA ALA A 84 -1.26 5.04 29.34
C ALA A 84 -1.53 4.15 28.11
N MET A 85 -0.74 3.09 27.90
CA MET A 85 -1.00 2.11 26.84
C MET A 85 -2.36 1.42 26.99
N ARG A 86 -2.77 1.09 28.23
CA ARG A 86 -4.10 0.51 28.51
C ARG A 86 -5.21 1.50 28.20
N SER A 87 -5.09 2.77 28.61
CA SER A 87 -6.06 3.81 28.28
C SER A 87 -6.22 4.00 26.77
N VAL A 88 -5.12 4.03 26.02
CA VAL A 88 -5.14 4.13 24.55
C VAL A 88 -5.78 2.90 23.92
N HIS A 89 -5.40 1.71 24.37
CA HIS A 89 -5.97 0.45 23.88
C HIS A 89 -7.48 0.37 24.11
N GLU A 90 -7.96 0.74 25.29
CA GLU A 90 -9.40 0.80 25.59
C GLU A 90 -10.14 1.81 24.72
N ALA A 91 -9.54 2.97 24.45
CA ALA A 91 -10.10 3.97 23.56
C ALA A 91 -10.24 3.43 22.13
N LEU A 92 -9.20 2.77 21.62
CA LEU A 92 -9.19 2.15 20.29
C LEU A 92 -10.17 0.95 20.20
N LEU A 93 -10.32 0.16 21.26
CA LEU A 93 -11.31 -0.91 21.32
C LEU A 93 -12.75 -0.39 21.18
N LYS A 94 -13.05 0.77 21.79
CA LYS A 94 -14.37 1.41 21.70
C LYS A 94 -14.57 2.08 20.35
N ASN A 95 -13.54 2.72 19.81
CA ASN A 95 -13.56 3.39 18.52
C ASN A 95 -12.20 3.23 17.83
N PRO A 96 -12.07 2.32 16.85
CA PRO A 96 -10.82 2.11 16.11
C PRO A 96 -10.31 3.34 15.35
N HIS A 97 -11.16 4.35 15.15
CA HIS A 97 -10.82 5.63 14.52
C HIS A 97 -10.68 6.77 15.53
N ALA A 98 -10.60 6.47 16.82
CA ALA A 98 -10.40 7.49 17.85
C ALA A 98 -9.11 8.28 17.58
N ARG A 99 -9.23 9.62 17.55
CA ARG A 99 -8.07 10.50 17.53
C ARG A 99 -7.41 10.47 18.91
N ILE A 100 -6.28 9.78 19.00
CA ILE A 100 -5.45 9.77 20.21
C ILE A 100 -4.75 11.12 20.33
N LYS A 101 -4.66 11.65 21.56
CA LYS A 101 -3.97 12.92 21.79
C LYS A 101 -2.48 12.80 21.43
N PRO A 102 -1.84 13.86 20.90
CA PRO A 102 -0.42 13.82 20.53
C PRO A 102 0.51 13.37 21.66
N GLU A 103 0.18 13.71 22.91
CA GLU A 103 0.96 13.30 24.10
C GLU A 103 1.01 11.78 24.33
N TYR A 104 0.13 11.00 23.68
CA TYR A 104 0.06 9.54 23.75
C TYR A 104 0.45 8.84 22.44
N GLU A 105 1.12 9.55 21.52
CA GLU A 105 1.48 9.00 20.20
C GLU A 105 2.42 7.78 20.31
N ALA A 106 3.34 7.79 21.29
CA ALA A 106 4.24 6.66 21.51
C ALA A 106 3.48 5.40 21.95
N GLU A 107 2.49 5.55 22.84
CA GLU A 107 1.62 4.49 23.31
C GLU A 107 0.69 3.99 22.20
N GLU A 108 0.09 4.89 21.43
CA GLU A 108 -0.72 4.54 20.25
C GLU A 108 0.09 3.69 19.27
N ARG A 109 1.30 4.12 18.95
CA ARG A 109 2.23 3.39 18.09
C ARG A 109 2.51 1.99 18.65
N ALA A 110 2.83 1.89 19.94
CA ALA A 110 3.12 0.62 20.58
C ALA A 110 1.91 -0.34 20.59
N VAL A 111 0.69 0.17 20.79
CA VAL A 111 -0.55 -0.62 20.72
C VAL A 111 -0.77 -1.16 19.30
N TYR A 112 -0.64 -0.33 18.27
CA TYR A 112 -0.76 -0.78 16.88
C TYR A 112 0.33 -1.78 16.49
N GLU A 113 1.57 -1.56 16.92
CA GLU A 113 2.68 -2.47 16.62
C GLU A 113 2.45 -3.85 17.25
N ALA A 114 2.06 -3.88 18.52
CA ALA A 114 1.74 -5.12 19.21
C ALA A 114 0.54 -5.83 18.56
N ALA A 115 -0.46 -5.08 18.09
CA ALA A 115 -1.64 -5.63 17.44
C ALA A 115 -1.30 -6.23 16.07
N ALA A 116 -0.56 -5.49 15.23
CA ALA A 116 -0.11 -5.93 13.92
C ALA A 116 0.71 -7.23 13.99
N ARG A 117 1.64 -7.30 14.95
CA ARG A 117 2.45 -8.50 15.19
C ARG A 117 1.62 -9.68 15.67
N HIS A 118 0.67 -9.43 16.56
CA HIS A 118 -0.18 -10.49 17.10
C HIS A 118 -1.07 -11.12 16.02
N ILE A 119 -1.75 -10.28 15.23
CA ILE A 119 -2.64 -10.76 14.15
C ILE A 119 -1.86 -11.22 12.91
N LYS A 120 -0.53 -11.07 12.90
CA LYS A 120 0.37 -11.35 11.77
C LYS A 120 -0.14 -10.68 10.49
N LEU A 121 -0.49 -9.40 10.59
CA LEU A 121 -1.05 -8.66 9.46
C LEU A 121 0.01 -8.59 8.35
N ALA A 122 -0.41 -8.86 7.12
CA ALA A 122 0.40 -8.71 5.93
C ALA A 122 -0.48 -8.13 4.81
N PRO A 123 0.07 -7.29 3.91
CA PRO A 123 -0.67 -6.78 2.76
C PRO A 123 -1.04 -7.93 1.82
N LYS A 124 -2.22 -7.87 1.20
CA LYS A 124 -2.60 -8.89 0.23
C LYS A 124 -1.75 -8.72 -1.04
N PRO A 125 -1.35 -9.80 -1.72
CA PRO A 125 -0.61 -9.70 -2.97
C PRO A 125 -1.30 -8.83 -4.03
N ALA A 126 -2.63 -8.90 -4.11
CA ALA A 126 -3.42 -8.08 -5.02
C ALA A 126 -3.36 -6.58 -4.67
N ASP A 127 -3.44 -6.21 -3.39
CA ASP A 127 -3.31 -4.81 -2.95
C ASP A 127 -1.94 -4.23 -3.34
N VAL A 128 -0.88 -5.00 -3.15
CA VAL A 128 0.49 -4.61 -3.52
C VAL A 128 0.62 -4.46 -5.03
N MET A 129 0.14 -5.43 -5.81
CA MET A 129 0.24 -5.37 -7.26
C MET A 129 -0.59 -4.22 -7.82
N HIS A 130 -1.81 -4.01 -7.32
CA HIS A 130 -2.65 -2.89 -7.70
C HIS A 130 -1.92 -1.55 -7.51
N SER A 131 -1.31 -1.34 -6.33
CA SER A 131 -0.49 -0.16 -6.05
C SER A 131 0.67 0.00 -7.04
N LEU A 132 1.41 -1.08 -7.32
CA LEU A 132 2.54 -1.04 -8.26
C LEU A 132 2.10 -0.76 -9.70
N LEU A 133 0.94 -1.26 -10.13
CA LEU A 133 0.39 -1.01 -11.46
C LEU A 133 -0.06 0.44 -11.61
N LEU A 134 -0.63 1.03 -10.55
CA LEU A 134 -0.94 2.47 -10.52
C LEU A 134 0.34 3.31 -10.60
N ASP A 135 1.34 3.00 -9.78
CA ASP A 135 2.63 3.72 -9.83
C ASP A 135 3.30 3.56 -11.21
N GLY A 136 3.20 2.38 -11.84
CA GLY A 136 3.77 2.13 -13.15
C GLY A 136 3.06 2.81 -14.32
N ALA A 137 1.86 3.37 -14.12
CA ALA A 137 1.03 3.93 -15.19
C ALA A 137 1.75 5.00 -16.01
N ALA A 138 2.55 5.86 -15.37
CA ALA A 138 3.34 6.88 -16.04
C ALA A 138 4.20 6.32 -17.20
N TYR A 139 4.82 5.14 -16.99
CA TYR A 139 5.61 4.49 -18.04
C TYR A 139 4.74 3.78 -19.07
N PHE A 140 3.68 3.09 -18.63
CA PHE A 140 2.83 2.30 -19.52
C PHE A 140 2.08 3.15 -20.53
N ASP A 141 1.68 4.35 -20.10
CA ASP A 141 0.88 5.29 -20.89
C ASP A 141 1.76 6.33 -21.60
N GLY A 142 3.09 6.22 -21.43
CA GLY A 142 4.07 7.05 -22.13
C GLY A 142 3.99 8.54 -21.76
N LEU A 143 3.56 8.83 -20.52
CA LEU A 143 3.39 10.20 -20.05
C LEU A 143 4.74 10.90 -19.95
N THR A 144 4.80 12.16 -20.40
CA THR A 144 5.91 13.04 -20.04
C THR A 144 5.76 13.49 -18.57
N PHE A 145 6.81 14.09 -18.01
CA PHE A 145 6.73 14.65 -16.67
C PHE A 145 5.67 15.77 -16.58
N GLU A 146 5.55 16.57 -17.63
CA GLU A 146 4.58 17.65 -17.78
C GLU A 146 3.14 17.11 -17.85
N ASP A 147 2.91 16.05 -18.63
CA ASP A 147 1.60 15.41 -18.72
C ASP A 147 1.19 14.81 -17.37
N TRP A 148 2.11 14.08 -16.72
CA TRP A 148 1.88 13.51 -15.40
C TRP A 148 1.59 14.61 -14.37
N CYS A 149 2.33 15.73 -14.38
CA CYS A 149 2.04 16.85 -13.49
C CYS A 149 0.64 17.43 -13.69
N ALA A 150 0.18 17.54 -14.94
CA ALA A 150 -1.15 18.05 -15.26
C ALA A 150 -2.28 17.15 -14.70
N GLU A 151 -2.08 15.83 -14.68
CA GLU A 151 -3.07 14.89 -14.11
C GLU A 151 -3.27 15.03 -12.60
N TYR A 152 -2.21 15.40 -11.88
CA TYR A 152 -2.22 15.49 -10.41
C TYR A 152 -2.21 16.93 -9.87
N ASP A 153 -2.44 17.93 -10.74
CA ASP A 153 -2.37 19.36 -10.40
C ASP A 153 -1.04 19.74 -9.69
N MET A 154 0.06 19.17 -10.18
CA MET A 154 1.40 19.41 -9.65
C MET A 154 2.16 20.44 -10.51
N GLY A 155 3.02 21.24 -9.87
CA GLY A 155 3.90 22.17 -10.58
C GLY A 155 5.08 21.46 -11.24
N THR A 156 5.35 21.79 -12.51
CA THR A 156 6.50 21.26 -13.28
C THR A 156 7.86 21.77 -12.82
N ASP A 157 7.89 22.77 -11.92
CA ASP A 157 9.10 23.24 -11.25
C ASP A 157 9.36 22.51 -9.91
N SER A 158 8.47 21.59 -9.51
CA SER A 158 8.57 20.85 -8.26
C SER A 158 9.54 19.68 -8.37
N ARG A 159 10.71 19.82 -7.73
CA ARG A 159 11.68 18.71 -7.57
C ARG A 159 11.09 17.48 -6.87
N LYS A 160 10.07 17.68 -6.02
CA LYS A 160 9.37 16.57 -5.35
C LYS A 160 8.48 15.82 -6.33
N ALA A 161 7.76 16.54 -7.19
CA ALA A 161 6.95 15.94 -8.24
C ALA A 161 7.85 15.17 -9.22
N GLU A 162 8.97 15.76 -9.64
CA GLU A 162 9.93 15.10 -10.53
C GLU A 162 10.49 13.81 -9.91
N ALA A 163 10.83 13.83 -8.62
CA ALA A 163 11.29 12.64 -7.92
C ALA A 163 10.21 11.55 -7.86
N ALA A 164 8.95 11.91 -7.61
CA ALA A 164 7.83 10.97 -7.60
C ALA A 164 7.55 10.38 -8.99
N TYR A 165 7.52 11.22 -10.03
CA TYR A 165 7.39 10.79 -11.43
C TYR A 165 8.49 9.78 -11.82
N ARG A 166 9.75 10.07 -11.49
CA ARG A 166 10.86 9.15 -11.79
C ARG A 166 10.72 7.80 -11.06
N GLN A 167 10.16 7.79 -9.85
CA GLN A 167 9.88 6.55 -9.13
C GLN A 167 8.77 5.74 -9.81
N CYS A 168 7.71 6.43 -10.25
CA CYS A 168 6.60 5.85 -11.02
C CYS A 168 7.11 5.23 -12.35
N ASP A 169 7.88 6.00 -13.13
CA ASP A 169 8.50 5.55 -14.39
C ASP A 169 9.39 4.31 -14.17
N GLU A 170 10.26 4.33 -13.16
CA GLU A 170 11.13 3.18 -12.86
C GLU A 170 10.33 1.95 -12.38
N THR A 171 9.24 2.14 -11.64
CA THR A 171 8.33 1.04 -11.26
C THR A 171 7.72 0.41 -12.50
N GLY A 172 7.23 1.21 -13.44
CA GLY A 172 6.69 0.71 -14.71
C GLY A 172 7.74 -0.04 -15.54
N ARG A 173 8.96 0.51 -15.66
CA ARG A 173 10.09 -0.18 -16.32
C ARG A 173 10.44 -1.51 -15.69
N LYS A 174 10.37 -1.62 -14.36
CA LYS A 174 10.60 -2.89 -13.66
C LYS A 174 9.50 -3.90 -13.97
N LEU A 175 8.24 -3.46 -14.00
CA LEU A 175 7.11 -4.32 -14.31
C LEU A 175 7.15 -4.84 -15.75
N THR A 176 7.55 -4.04 -16.74
CA THR A 176 7.71 -4.53 -18.13
C THR A 176 8.86 -5.51 -18.31
N ARG A 177 9.85 -5.52 -17.42
CA ARG A 177 10.86 -6.59 -17.36
C ARG A 177 10.30 -7.88 -16.76
N MET A 178 9.33 -7.78 -15.86
CA MET A 178 8.71 -8.92 -15.17
C MET A 178 7.59 -9.58 -15.97
N PHE A 179 6.87 -8.84 -16.82
CA PHE A 179 5.66 -9.30 -17.50
C PHE A 179 5.73 -9.08 -19.01
N THR A 180 5.13 -9.99 -19.79
CA THR A 180 4.91 -9.71 -21.21
C THR A 180 3.85 -8.61 -21.38
N PRO A 181 3.80 -7.93 -22.54
CA PRO A 181 2.77 -6.91 -22.79
C PRO A 181 1.34 -7.42 -22.57
N GLU A 182 1.03 -8.65 -22.98
CA GLU A 182 -0.30 -9.26 -22.85
C GLU A 182 -0.65 -9.53 -21.38
N GLN A 183 0.32 -10.03 -20.60
CA GLN A 183 0.13 -10.25 -19.18
C GLN A 183 -0.06 -8.95 -18.42
N LEU A 184 0.70 -7.92 -18.78
CA LEU A 184 0.59 -6.61 -18.16
C LEU A 184 -0.76 -5.96 -18.49
N ALA A 185 -1.23 -6.07 -19.73
CA ALA A 185 -2.57 -5.61 -20.12
C ALA A 185 -3.67 -6.31 -19.31
N ALA A 186 -3.61 -7.64 -19.17
CA ALA A 186 -4.56 -8.40 -18.37
C ALA A 186 -4.54 -8.02 -16.88
N LEU A 187 -3.34 -7.79 -16.31
CA LEU A 187 -3.20 -7.34 -14.93
C LEU A 187 -3.79 -5.93 -14.73
N ARG A 188 -3.53 -5.00 -15.66
CA ARG A 188 -4.07 -3.63 -15.61
C ARG A 188 -5.59 -3.62 -15.75
N GLU A 189 -6.15 -4.44 -16.63
CA GLU A 189 -7.61 -4.59 -16.76
C GLU A 189 -8.24 -5.12 -15.46
N ALA A 190 -7.67 -6.20 -14.89
CA ALA A 190 -8.17 -6.76 -13.64
C ALA A 190 -7.97 -5.82 -12.43
N ALA A 191 -6.96 -4.95 -12.47
CA ALA A 191 -6.70 -3.94 -11.46
C ALA A 191 -7.69 -2.77 -11.51
N ALA A 192 -8.21 -2.42 -12.69
CA ALA A 192 -9.20 -1.35 -12.83
C ALA A 192 -10.56 -1.69 -12.17
N GLU A 193 -10.85 -2.97 -11.96
CA GLU A 193 -12.05 -3.48 -11.29
C GLU A 193 -11.82 -3.84 -9.80
N TYR A 194 -10.63 -3.51 -9.24
CA TYR A 194 -10.19 -3.94 -7.90
C TYR A 194 -10.73 -3.10 -6.74
#